data_AF-A0AAD8BA09-F1
#
_entry.id   AF-A0AAD8BA09-F1
#
_cell.length_a   1.000
_cell.length_b   1.000
_cell.length_c   1.000
_cell.angle_alpha   90.00
_cell.angle_beta   90.00
_cell.angle_gamma   90.00
#
_symmetry.space_group_name_H-M   'P 1'
#
loop_
_entity.id
_entity.type
_entity.pdbx_description
1 polymer ?
#
loop_
_entity_poly.entity_id
_entity_poly.type
_entity_poly.pdbx_seq_one_letter_code
_entity_poly.pdbx_strand_id
1 'polypeptide(L)'
;MLNSKLCKLVTTVLSLLFLASYTAAGLVKTFNVELGDIIFILDVSSSIGDKNFEIQKHYVSNITREFTVSPTQVRFGCLIFDANPTKQFDLKDYLDNDSLSKAILDIKYPYKNGTHTHKALTEVLEKKMFDTEAGGRDEAPNIVIVIPDGLSTYPEKSMSE
;
A
#
# COMPACT_ATOMS: atom_id res chain seq x y z
N MET A 1 -17.08 20.17 44.82
CA MET A 1 -17.69 19.02 44.11
C MET A 1 -18.38 19.54 42.87
N LEU A 2 -17.81 19.37 41.66
CA LEU A 2 -18.53 19.70 40.43
C LEU A 2 -19.70 18.74 40.27
N ASN A 3 -20.90 19.28 40.05
CA ASN A 3 -22.13 18.52 39.83
C ASN A 3 -21.95 17.59 38.61
N SER A 4 -22.43 16.34 38.69
CA SER A 4 -22.32 15.34 37.62
C SER A 4 -22.89 15.81 36.28
N LYS A 5 -23.86 16.73 36.30
CA LYS A 5 -24.38 17.40 35.09
C LYS A 5 -23.34 18.31 34.42
N LEU A 6 -22.55 19.02 35.22
CA LEU A 6 -21.50 19.92 34.74
C LEU A 6 -20.33 19.12 34.15
N CYS A 7 -19.98 17.98 34.76
CA CYS A 7 -18.92 17.08 34.24
C CYS A 7 -19.29 16.47 32.87
N LYS A 8 -20.55 16.05 32.69
CA LYS A 8 -21.06 15.55 31.39
C LYS A 8 -21.07 16.64 30.30
N LEU A 9 -21.43 17.87 30.67
CA LEU A 9 -21.42 18.99 29.73
C LEU A 9 -20.00 19.33 29.28
N VAL A 10 -19.04 19.39 30.21
CA VAL A 10 -17.63 19.66 29.90
C VAL A 10 -17.02 18.58 29.02
N THR A 11 -17.28 17.30 29.30
CA THR A 11 -16.78 16.18 28.46
C THR A 11 -17.41 16.17 27.08
N THR A 12 -18.71 16.47 26.96
CA THR A 12 -19.39 16.54 25.65
C THR A 12 -18.85 17.67 24.79
N VAL A 13 -18.66 18.86 25.39
CA VAL A 13 -18.09 20.03 24.68
C VAL A 13 -16.64 19.76 24.27
N LEU A 14 -15.84 19.10 25.12
CA LEU A 14 -14.46 18.75 24.78
C LEU A 14 -14.39 17.75 23.60
N SER A 15 -15.28 16.76 23.57
CA SER A 15 -15.36 15.79 22.47
C SER A 15 -15.80 16.41 21.15
N LEU A 16 -16.76 17.34 21.18
CA LEU A 16 -17.21 18.09 20.01
C LEU A 16 -16.12 19.03 19.49
N LEU A 17 -15.33 19.66 20.36
CA LEU A 17 -14.18 20.47 19.95
C LEU A 17 -13.07 19.60 19.33
N PHE A 18 -12.84 18.39 19.86
CA PHE A 18 -11.90 17.42 19.27
C PHE A 18 -12.36 16.96 17.88
N LEU A 19 -13.64 16.60 17.72
CA LEU A 19 -14.25 16.27 16.43
C LEU A 19 -14.20 17.44 15.45
N ALA A 20 -14.52 18.66 15.91
CA ALA A 20 -14.48 19.87 15.09
C ALA A 20 -13.06 20.17 14.58
N SER A 21 -12.02 19.91 15.39
CA SER A 21 -10.63 20.02 14.96
C SER A 21 -10.24 18.99 13.90
N TYR A 22 -10.76 17.75 14.00
CA TYR A 22 -10.60 16.72 12.96
C TYR A 22 -11.35 17.06 11.66
N THR A 23 -12.52 17.70 11.74
CA THR A 23 -13.26 18.14 10.54
C THR A 23 -12.70 19.42 9.91
N ALA A 24 -12.15 20.33 10.72
CA ALA A 24 -11.44 21.54 10.25
C ALA A 24 -10.04 21.21 9.71
N ALA A 25 -9.48 20.05 10.10
CA ALA A 25 -8.40 19.37 9.39
C ALA A 25 -8.90 18.65 8.12
N GLY A 26 -9.81 19.30 7.37
CA GLY A 26 -10.08 19.03 5.95
C GLY A 26 -8.86 19.28 5.04
N LEU A 27 -7.66 19.00 5.56
CA LEU A 27 -6.43 18.79 4.82
C LEU A 27 -6.04 17.30 4.88
N VAL A 28 -7.01 16.38 4.96
CA VAL A 28 -6.85 15.16 4.15
C VAL A 28 -7.11 15.59 2.72
N LYS A 29 -6.08 16.14 2.07
CA LYS A 29 -6.08 16.25 0.62
C LYS A 29 -6.10 14.81 0.13
N THR A 30 -7.29 14.29 -0.19
CA THR A 30 -7.42 13.04 -0.92
C THR A 30 -6.56 13.19 -2.16
N PHE A 31 -5.45 12.46 -2.23
CA PHE A 31 -4.68 12.34 -3.45
C PHE A 31 -5.55 11.55 -4.42
N ASN A 32 -6.42 12.24 -5.15
CA ASN A 32 -7.22 11.64 -6.19
C ASN A 32 -6.27 11.42 -7.38
N VAL A 33 -5.51 10.34 -7.34
CA VAL A 33 -4.80 9.84 -8.52
C VAL A 33 -5.88 9.24 -9.41
N GLU A 34 -6.34 10.02 -10.38
CA GLU A 34 -7.39 9.59 -11.32
C GLU A 34 -6.83 8.68 -12.43
N LEU A 35 -5.53 8.73 -12.66
CA LEU A 35 -4.81 7.98 -13.68
C LEU A 35 -3.41 7.63 -13.18
N GLY A 36 -3.04 6.35 -13.24
CA GLY A 36 -1.71 5.90 -12.85
C GLY A 36 -1.49 4.42 -13.06
N ASP A 37 -0.26 4.06 -13.39
CA ASP A 37 0.20 2.67 -13.45
C ASP A 37 1.15 2.46 -12.28
N ILE A 38 0.73 1.64 -11.31
CA ILE A 38 1.41 1.48 -10.03
C ILE A 38 1.91 0.05 -9.90
N ILE A 39 3.20 -0.13 -9.62
CA ILE A 39 3.78 -1.43 -9.31
C ILE A 39 4.16 -1.48 -7.83
N PHE A 40 3.54 -2.40 -7.09
CA PHE A 40 4.01 -2.74 -5.76
C PHE A 40 5.20 -3.69 -5.83
N ILE A 41 6.22 -3.38 -5.04
CA ILE A 41 7.34 -4.26 -4.75
C ILE A 41 7.24 -4.67 -3.28
N LEU A 42 6.86 -5.91 -3.01
CA LEU A 42 6.69 -6.43 -1.65
C LEU A 42 7.93 -7.20 -1.21
N ASP A 43 8.48 -6.81 -0.07
CA ASP A 43 9.53 -7.58 0.60
C ASP A 43 8.92 -8.87 1.13
N VAL A 44 9.56 -10.01 0.81
CA VAL A 44 9.20 -11.36 1.30
C VAL A 44 10.39 -12.04 1.94
N SER A 45 11.36 -11.26 2.42
CA SER A 45 12.51 -11.77 3.16
C SER A 45 12.12 -12.63 4.37
N SER A 46 13.07 -13.44 4.82
CA SER A 46 12.86 -14.37 5.94
C SER A 46 12.55 -13.68 7.27
N SER A 47 12.91 -12.40 7.44
CA SER A 47 12.62 -11.62 8.66
C SER A 47 11.13 -11.28 8.81
N ILE A 48 10.42 -11.16 7.69
CA ILE A 48 8.98 -10.90 7.69
C ILE A 48 8.25 -12.13 8.20
N GLY A 49 8.51 -13.29 7.59
CA GLY A 49 7.79 -14.53 7.88
C GLY A 49 6.30 -14.46 7.52
N ASP A 50 5.65 -15.63 7.55
CA ASP A 50 4.28 -15.82 7.03
C ASP A 50 3.27 -14.84 7.65
N LYS A 51 3.32 -14.67 8.98
CA LYS A 51 2.36 -13.81 9.71
C LYS A 51 2.46 -12.33 9.35
N ASN A 52 3.67 -11.78 9.25
CA ASN A 52 3.81 -10.36 8.90
C ASN A 52 3.56 -10.16 7.40
N PHE A 53 3.82 -11.17 6.57
CA PHE A 53 3.47 -11.11 5.16
C PHE A 53 1.96 -11.05 4.96
N GLU A 54 1.17 -11.81 5.74
CA GLU A 54 -0.30 -11.67 5.73
C GLU A 54 -0.74 -10.24 6.09
N ILE A 55 -0.14 -9.63 7.12
CA ILE A 55 -0.42 -8.23 7.49
C ILE A 55 -0.05 -7.27 6.34
N GLN A 56 1.12 -7.47 5.72
CA GLN A 56 1.59 -6.66 4.61
C GLN A 56 0.63 -6.74 3.41
N LYS A 57 0.16 -7.95 3.04
CA LYS A 57 -0.84 -8.14 1.98
C LYS A 57 -2.15 -7.42 2.27
N HIS A 58 -2.64 -7.50 3.51
CA HIS A 58 -3.84 -6.76 3.91
C HIS A 58 -3.64 -5.25 3.85
N TYR A 59 -2.47 -4.75 4.27
CA TYR A 59 -2.14 -3.33 4.19
C TYR A 59 -2.12 -2.83 2.74
N VAL A 60 -1.43 -3.54 1.85
CA VAL A 60 -1.37 -3.22 0.41
C VAL A 60 -2.74 -3.31 -0.24
N SER A 61 -3.51 -4.36 0.07
CA SER A 61 -4.89 -4.49 -0.40
C SER A 61 -5.81 -3.38 0.11
N ASN A 62 -5.53 -2.78 1.27
CA ASN A 62 -6.31 -1.63 1.74
C ASN A 62 -5.90 -0.35 1.00
N ILE A 63 -4.61 -0.16 0.72
CA ILE A 63 -4.14 0.98 -0.09
C ILE A 63 -4.85 1.01 -1.45
N THR A 64 -5.00 -0.14 -2.13
CA THR A 64 -5.64 -0.18 -3.45
C THR A 64 -7.12 0.23 -3.42
N ARG A 65 -7.79 0.16 -2.26
CA ARG A 65 -9.20 0.57 -2.10
C ARG A 65 -9.39 2.08 -2.10
N GLU A 66 -8.33 2.84 -1.89
CA GLU A 66 -8.34 4.30 -1.97
C GLU A 66 -8.31 4.79 -3.44
N PHE A 67 -8.10 3.88 -4.40
CA PHE A 67 -8.07 4.18 -5.82
C PHE A 67 -9.26 3.54 -6.54
N THR A 68 -9.72 4.20 -7.61
CA THR A 68 -10.64 3.56 -8.55
C THR A 68 -9.83 2.70 -9.52
N VAL A 69 -9.87 1.39 -9.34
CA VAL A 69 -9.17 0.43 -10.20
C VAL A 69 -10.04 0.14 -11.41
N SER A 70 -9.56 0.49 -12.59
CA SER A 70 -10.30 0.29 -13.84
C SER A 70 -9.38 0.31 -15.06
N PRO A 71 -9.85 -0.14 -16.24
CA PRO A 71 -9.09 -0.03 -17.47
C PRO A 71 -8.69 1.41 -17.82
N THR A 72 -9.43 2.42 -17.37
CA THR A 72 -9.21 3.83 -17.75
C THR A 72 -8.63 4.68 -16.61
N GLN A 73 -8.49 4.15 -15.39
CA GLN A 73 -8.05 4.92 -14.22
C GLN A 73 -6.76 4.35 -13.64
N VAL A 74 -6.76 3.80 -12.43
CA VAL A 74 -5.53 3.26 -11.82
C VAL A 74 -5.40 1.77 -12.12
N ARG A 75 -4.20 1.33 -12.49
CA ARG A 75 -3.86 -0.08 -12.68
C ARG A 75 -2.73 -0.47 -11.74
N PHE A 76 -2.75 -1.72 -11.28
CA PHE A 76 -1.77 -2.24 -10.34
C PHE A 76 -1.07 -3.48 -10.87
N GLY A 77 0.27 -3.48 -10.80
CA GLY A 77 1.12 -4.64 -10.94
C GLY A 77 1.74 -5.00 -9.59
N CYS A 78 2.21 -6.23 -9.44
CA CYS A 78 2.88 -6.65 -8.23
C CYS A 78 4.08 -7.53 -8.52
N LEU A 79 5.17 -7.23 -7.83
CA LEU A 79 6.39 -8.01 -7.76
C LEU A 79 6.71 -8.26 -6.29
N ILE A 80 7.14 -9.48 -5.97
CA ILE A 80 7.70 -9.79 -4.64
C ILE A 80 9.20 -9.95 -4.77
N PHE A 81 9.96 -9.60 -3.74
CA PHE A 81 11.40 -9.80 -3.72
C PHE A 81 11.90 -10.49 -2.44
N ASP A 82 12.70 -11.53 -2.64
CA ASP A 82 13.60 -12.14 -1.67
C ASP A 82 15.03 -12.03 -2.23
N ALA A 83 15.72 -13.15 -2.47
CA ALA A 83 16.92 -13.24 -3.28
C ALA A 83 16.67 -13.12 -4.80
N ASN A 84 15.48 -13.51 -5.28
CA ASN A 84 15.09 -13.58 -6.68
C ASN A 84 13.71 -12.92 -6.88
N PRO A 85 13.68 -11.68 -7.38
CA PRO A 85 12.44 -10.96 -7.70
C PRO A 85 11.50 -11.77 -8.61
N THR A 86 10.27 -11.98 -8.13
CA THR A 86 9.25 -12.77 -8.82
C THR A 86 8.04 -11.90 -9.09
N LYS A 87 7.72 -11.72 -10.37
CA LYS A 87 6.48 -11.04 -10.79
C LYS A 87 5.27 -11.89 -10.40
N GLN A 88 4.30 -11.28 -9.74
CA GLN A 88 3.04 -11.94 -9.39
C GLN A 88 1.97 -11.68 -10.45
N PHE A 89 1.86 -10.42 -10.90
CA PHE A 89 0.92 -10.03 -11.95
C PHE A 89 1.29 -8.69 -12.59
N ASP A 90 0.81 -8.51 -13.81
CA ASP A 90 0.95 -7.33 -14.67
C ASP A 90 -0.21 -6.34 -14.49
N LEU A 91 -0.04 -5.10 -14.98
CA LEU A 91 -1.03 -4.01 -14.87
C LEU A 91 -2.38 -4.33 -15.53
N LYS A 92 -2.39 -5.23 -16.52
CA LYS A 92 -3.59 -5.63 -17.26
C LYS A 92 -4.39 -6.77 -16.60
N ASP A 93 -3.84 -7.44 -15.59
CA ASP A 93 -4.38 -8.71 -15.12
C ASP A 93 -5.61 -8.53 -14.23
N TYR A 94 -5.65 -7.45 -13.44
CA TYR A 94 -6.73 -7.16 -12.48
C TYR A 94 -7.18 -5.71 -12.63
N LEU A 95 -8.35 -5.52 -13.26
CA LEU A 95 -8.88 -4.21 -13.69
C LEU A 95 -10.10 -3.77 -12.89
N ASP A 96 -10.29 -4.34 -11.70
CA ASP A 96 -11.29 -3.92 -10.72
C ASP A 96 -10.76 -4.19 -9.30
N ASN A 97 -11.31 -3.47 -8.31
CA ASN A 97 -10.82 -3.54 -6.93
C ASN A 97 -10.99 -4.94 -6.31
N ASP A 98 -12.04 -5.69 -6.66
CA ASP A 98 -12.34 -6.99 -6.05
C ASP A 98 -11.37 -8.07 -6.54
N SER A 99 -11.15 -8.14 -7.85
CA SER A 99 -10.20 -9.10 -8.44
C SER A 99 -8.77 -8.79 -8.02
N LEU A 100 -8.39 -7.52 -7.95
CA LEU A 100 -7.08 -7.09 -7.47
C LEU A 100 -6.88 -7.42 -5.99
N SER A 101 -7.86 -7.13 -5.13
CA SER A 101 -7.77 -7.44 -3.70
C SER A 101 -7.57 -8.93 -3.48
N LYS A 102 -8.36 -9.76 -4.18
CA LYS A 102 -8.21 -11.21 -4.11
C LYS A 102 -6.83 -11.66 -4.58
N ALA A 103 -6.34 -11.13 -5.70
CA ALA A 103 -5.03 -11.47 -6.23
C ALA A 103 -3.89 -11.15 -5.26
N ILE A 104 -3.94 -9.98 -4.61
CA ILE A 104 -2.98 -9.56 -3.59
C ILE A 104 -3.01 -10.54 -2.42
N LEU A 105 -4.19 -10.82 -1.86
CA LEU A 105 -4.35 -11.69 -0.70
C LEU A 105 -3.98 -13.16 -0.99
N ASP A 106 -4.09 -13.60 -2.25
CA ASP A 106 -3.74 -14.96 -2.66
C ASP A 106 -2.23 -15.19 -2.85
N ILE A 107 -1.40 -14.14 -2.89
CA ILE A 107 0.06 -14.26 -3.00
C ILE A 107 0.58 -15.13 -1.84
N LYS A 108 1.37 -16.14 -2.19
CA LYS A 108 1.95 -17.09 -1.23
C LYS A 108 3.31 -16.61 -0.78
N TYR A 109 3.58 -16.72 0.52
CA TYR A 109 4.91 -16.49 1.06
C TYR A 109 5.88 -17.53 0.46
N PRO A 110 6.87 -17.12 -0.34
CA PRO A 110 7.87 -18.05 -0.84
C PRO A 110 8.76 -18.40 0.35
N TYR A 111 8.65 -19.62 0.88
CA TYR A 111 9.47 -20.11 2.01
C TYR A 111 10.98 -20.25 1.65
N LYS A 112 11.57 -19.28 0.93
CA LYS A 112 12.91 -19.28 0.37
C LYS A 112 13.84 -18.33 1.15
N ASN A 113 15.12 -18.67 1.21
CA ASN A 113 16.12 -17.99 2.02
C ASN A 113 16.93 -16.98 1.17
N GLY A 114 16.82 -15.70 1.48
CA GLY A 114 17.75 -14.64 1.06
C GLY A 114 17.06 -13.30 0.78
N THR A 115 17.81 -12.19 0.89
CA THR A 115 17.30 -10.82 0.65
C THR A 115 18.29 -10.06 -0.21
N HIS A 116 17.88 -9.68 -1.44
CA HIS A 116 18.66 -8.82 -2.33
C HIS A 116 17.80 -7.65 -2.83
N THR A 117 17.53 -6.68 -1.96
CA THR A 117 16.70 -5.48 -2.25
C THR A 117 17.19 -4.68 -3.47
N HIS A 118 18.51 -4.66 -3.71
CA HIS A 118 19.12 -3.91 -4.81
C HIS A 118 18.71 -4.36 -6.23
N LYS A 119 18.07 -5.53 -6.38
CA LYS A 119 17.61 -6.05 -7.67
C LYS A 119 16.15 -5.71 -7.98
N ALA A 120 15.35 -5.35 -6.98
CA ALA A 120 13.90 -5.30 -7.15
C ALA A 120 13.44 -4.22 -8.14
N LEU A 121 14.06 -3.04 -8.11
CA LEU A 121 13.73 -1.95 -9.05
C LEU A 121 14.21 -2.25 -10.48
N THR A 122 15.41 -2.82 -10.61
CA THR A 122 15.95 -3.25 -11.92
C THR A 122 15.03 -4.28 -12.57
N GLU A 123 14.45 -5.18 -11.78
CA GLU A 123 13.57 -6.24 -12.28
C GLU A 123 12.23 -5.71 -12.79
N VAL A 124 11.73 -4.59 -12.29
CA VAL A 124 10.55 -3.92 -12.88
C VAL A 124 10.85 -3.50 -14.32
N LEU A 125 12.05 -2.98 -14.57
CA LEU A 125 12.51 -2.57 -15.90
C LEU A 125 12.82 -3.78 -16.79
N GLU A 126 13.57 -4.76 -16.29
CA GLU A 126 13.94 -5.96 -17.06
C GLU A 126 12.74 -6.82 -17.42
N LYS A 127 11.76 -6.93 -16.51
CA LYS A 127 10.49 -7.62 -16.77
C LYS A 127 9.47 -6.77 -17.52
N LYS A 128 9.81 -5.54 -17.91
CA LYS A 128 8.99 -4.69 -18.79
C LYS A 128 7.58 -4.47 -18.24
N MET A 129 7.46 -4.31 -16.92
CA MET A 129 6.15 -4.29 -16.26
C MET A 129 5.33 -3.02 -16.53
N PHE A 130 5.96 -1.98 -17.08
CA PHE A 130 5.29 -0.77 -17.59
C PHE A 130 5.15 -0.75 -19.12
N ASP A 131 5.57 -1.80 -19.83
CA ASP A 131 5.39 -1.86 -21.28
C ASP A 131 3.90 -2.10 -21.59
N THR A 132 3.47 -1.71 -22.80
CA THR A 132 2.10 -1.90 -23.27
C THR A 132 1.63 -3.35 -23.20
N GLU A 133 2.55 -4.30 -23.38
CA GLU A 133 2.34 -5.73 -23.30
C GLU A 133 1.98 -6.19 -21.89
N ALA A 134 2.45 -5.50 -20.85
CA ALA A 134 2.08 -5.68 -19.45
C ALA A 134 0.86 -4.83 -19.04
N GLY A 135 0.35 -3.99 -19.93
CA GLY A 135 -0.78 -3.09 -19.65
C GLY A 135 -0.37 -1.70 -19.19
N GLY A 136 0.88 -1.29 -19.40
CA GLY A 136 1.29 0.10 -19.22
C GLY A 136 0.68 1.02 -20.27
N ARG A 137 0.56 2.30 -19.91
CA ARG A 137 -0.06 3.34 -20.74
C ARG A 137 0.82 4.57 -20.80
N ASP A 138 1.07 5.07 -22.01
CA ASP A 138 1.93 6.24 -22.25
C ASP A 138 1.39 7.51 -21.58
N GLU A 139 0.06 7.63 -21.45
CA GLU A 139 -0.60 8.76 -20.80
C GLU A 139 -0.60 8.69 -19.27
N ALA A 140 -0.32 7.51 -18.69
CA ALA A 140 -0.37 7.30 -17.25
C ALA A 140 1.01 7.46 -16.60
N PRO A 141 1.11 8.09 -15.42
CA PRO A 141 2.36 8.12 -14.67
C PRO A 141 2.73 6.72 -14.18
N ASN A 142 3.97 6.31 -14.44
CA ASN A 142 4.58 5.10 -13.92
C ASN A 142 5.09 5.32 -12.50
N ILE A 143 4.56 4.57 -11.53
CA ILE A 143 4.85 4.71 -10.11
C ILE A 143 5.28 3.35 -9.55
N VAL A 144 6.40 3.32 -8.84
CA VAL A 144 6.84 2.13 -8.10
C VAL A 144 6.73 2.42 -6.61
N ILE A 145 6.03 1.57 -5.88
CA ILE A 145 5.91 1.65 -4.42
C ILE A 145 6.59 0.42 -3.82
N VAL A 146 7.67 0.65 -3.06
CA VAL A 146 8.39 -0.41 -2.34
C VAL A 146 7.85 -0.51 -0.93
N ILE A 147 7.46 -1.72 -0.52
CA ILE A 147 6.98 -2.05 0.82
C ILE A 147 8.02 -2.95 1.49
N PRO A 148 9.01 -2.38 2.21
CA PRO A 148 10.00 -3.15 2.96
C PRO A 148 9.39 -3.80 4.22
N ASP A 149 10.14 -4.72 4.84
CA ASP A 149 9.87 -5.18 6.21
C ASP A 149 9.79 -3.98 7.16
N GLY A 150 8.59 -3.72 7.65
CA GLY A 150 8.24 -2.56 8.47
C GLY A 150 8.12 -2.89 9.96
N LEU A 151 8.80 -3.92 10.49
CA LEU A 151 8.97 -4.02 11.95
C LEU A 151 9.95 -2.96 12.46
N SER A 152 9.54 -1.70 12.46
CA SER A 152 9.89 -0.83 13.58
C SER A 152 8.68 -0.76 14.50
N THR A 153 8.81 -1.35 15.68
CA THR A 153 7.95 -1.07 16.84
C THR A 153 8.04 0.40 17.32
N TYR A 154 8.75 1.28 16.61
CA TYR A 154 8.95 2.70 16.91
C TYR A 154 8.94 3.56 15.63
N PRO A 155 7.79 4.12 15.20
CA PRO A 155 7.70 4.95 14.00
C PRO A 155 8.55 6.23 14.07
N GLU A 156 8.94 6.69 15.27
CA GLU A 156 9.72 7.93 15.44
C GLU A 156 11.21 7.79 15.10
N LYS A 157 11.75 6.57 15.01
CA LYS A 157 13.19 6.36 14.80
C LYS A 157 13.59 6.19 13.34
N SER A 158 12.63 6.03 12.43
CA SER A 158 12.88 5.82 11.00
C SER A 158 13.05 7.13 10.22
N MET A 159 12.86 8.29 10.86
CA MET A 159 12.98 9.62 10.25
C MET A 159 14.24 10.38 10.71
N SER A 160 15.18 9.72 11.39
CA SER A 160 16.39 10.36 11.94
C SER A 160 17.71 9.84 11.36
N GLU A 161 17.71 9.18 10.20
CA GLU A 161 18.92 8.87 9.44
C GLU A 161 18.79 9.34 7.99
#